data_AF-A0A944RR21-F1
#
_entry.id   AF-A0A944RR21-F1
#
_cell.length_a   1.000
_cell.length_b   1.000
_cell.length_c   1.000
_cell.angle_alpha   90.00
_cell.angle_beta   90.00
_cell.angle_gamma   90.00
#
_symmetry.space_group_name_H-M   'P 1'
#
loop_
_entity.id
_entity.type
_entity.pdbx_description
1 polymer ?
#
loop_
_entity_poly.entity_id
_entity_poly.type
_entity_poly.pdbx_seq_one_letter_code
_entity_poly.pdbx_strand_id
1 'polypeptide(L)'
;MKIRELVKKTGVSKETIHYYVREGLLRKPRKFGKNVAEYNENHVEQIRIIKALRDNYFLPVPLIKKLLNEKKKLTPQEKLNFRNLSLNFKPMDRLFATGIYGRKTLREATGMGPKWLKKLEDLGIISSEERKGQPYYSFDDVISAKAIVAMTEIDKQLGPEVQFDPLDFKPAIDEFRSIISKHAEKISESWDESPPSEEVLETVGVLTEMMSGFFYHTYHKIVREEISRHLIEKEKSIKKG
;
A
#
# COMPACT_ATOMS: atom_id res chain seq x y z
N MET A 1 -5.30 -30.84 -3.76
CA MET A 1 -4.41 -30.56 -4.92
C MET A 1 -2.99 -31.07 -4.66
N LYS A 2 -2.33 -31.59 -5.68
CA LYS A 2 -0.93 -32.09 -5.59
C LYS A 2 0.07 -30.95 -5.73
N ILE A 3 1.33 -31.16 -5.31
CA ILE A 3 2.39 -30.14 -5.35
C ILE A 3 2.62 -29.55 -6.75
N ARG A 4 2.50 -30.36 -7.82
CA ARG A 4 2.64 -29.88 -9.21
C ARG A 4 1.55 -28.86 -9.59
N GLU A 5 0.31 -29.10 -9.17
CA GLU A 5 -0.81 -28.19 -9.39
C GLU A 5 -0.63 -26.91 -8.59
N LEU A 6 -0.13 -27.02 -7.35
CA LEU A 6 0.15 -25.87 -6.50
C LEU A 6 1.23 -24.96 -7.09
N VAL A 7 2.32 -25.54 -7.59
CA VAL A 7 3.38 -24.81 -8.32
C VAL A 7 2.77 -24.08 -9.52
N LYS A 8 1.94 -24.76 -10.33
CA LYS A 8 1.29 -24.15 -11.50
C LYS A 8 0.35 -22.99 -11.12
N LYS A 9 -0.40 -23.12 -10.03
CA LYS A 9 -1.36 -22.09 -9.56
C LYS A 9 -0.70 -20.86 -8.91
N THR A 10 0.48 -21.03 -8.33
CA THR A 10 1.17 -19.99 -7.54
C THR A 10 2.38 -19.40 -8.25
N GLY A 11 2.96 -20.12 -9.22
CA GLY A 11 4.21 -19.75 -9.86
C GLY A 11 5.37 -19.72 -8.87
N VAL A 12 5.36 -20.57 -7.83
CA VAL A 12 6.43 -20.72 -6.83
C VAL A 12 6.99 -22.13 -6.93
N SER A 13 8.32 -22.29 -6.90
CA SER A 13 8.97 -23.59 -7.06
C SER A 13 8.64 -24.55 -5.91
N LYS A 14 8.75 -25.85 -6.19
CA LYS A 14 8.50 -26.91 -5.20
C LYS A 14 9.43 -26.75 -3.99
N GLU A 15 10.70 -26.42 -4.24
CA GLU A 15 11.74 -26.23 -3.24
C GLU A 15 11.39 -25.07 -2.30
N THR A 16 10.91 -23.95 -2.86
CA THR A 16 10.45 -22.79 -2.09
C THR A 16 9.19 -23.11 -1.27
N ILE A 17 8.23 -23.85 -1.83
CA ILE A 17 7.04 -24.27 -1.08
C ILE A 17 7.42 -25.18 0.10
N HIS A 18 8.34 -26.13 -0.11
CA HIS A 18 8.86 -26.97 0.98
C HIS A 18 9.60 -26.16 2.03
N TYR A 19 10.39 -25.17 1.61
CA TYR A 19 11.06 -24.24 2.51
C TYR A 19 10.03 -23.47 3.37
N TYR A 20 8.95 -22.94 2.80
CA TYR A 20 7.89 -22.27 3.58
C TYR A 20 7.18 -23.19 4.58
N VAL A 21 7.02 -24.47 4.26
CA VAL A 21 6.47 -25.46 5.20
C VAL A 21 7.45 -25.74 6.34
N ARG A 22 8.76 -25.87 6.07
CA ARG A 22 9.79 -26.07 7.10
C ARG A 22 9.89 -24.87 8.04
N GLU A 23 9.90 -23.67 7.47
CA GLU A 23 9.94 -22.42 8.22
C GLU A 23 8.62 -22.08 8.93
N GLY A 24 7.56 -22.86 8.69
CA GLY A 24 6.27 -22.71 9.37
C GLY A 24 5.41 -21.56 8.86
N LEU A 25 5.71 -21.00 7.68
CA LEU A 25 4.84 -20.02 7.01
C LEU A 25 3.65 -20.66 6.31
N LEU A 26 3.70 -21.96 6.05
CA LEU A 26 2.56 -22.74 5.57
C LEU A 26 2.21 -23.82 6.60
N ARG A 27 0.91 -24.09 6.73
CA ARG A 27 0.46 -25.26 7.48
C ARG A 27 1.02 -26.53 6.82
N LYS A 28 1.33 -27.53 7.64
CA LYS A 28 1.79 -28.83 7.12
C LYS A 28 0.67 -29.45 6.27
N PRO A 29 0.95 -29.88 5.03
CA PRO A 29 -0.05 -30.52 4.18
C PRO A 29 -0.46 -31.88 4.75
N ARG A 30 -1.67 -32.33 4.43
CA ARG A 30 -2.17 -33.65 4.87
C ARG A 30 -1.42 -34.74 4.11
N LYS A 31 -0.81 -35.69 4.82
CA LYS A 31 -0.10 -36.83 4.20
C LYS A 31 -1.06 -38.01 4.02
N PHE A 32 -1.06 -38.58 2.82
CA PHE A 32 -1.85 -39.78 2.47
C PHE A 32 -0.95 -41.00 2.16
N GLY A 33 0.34 -40.92 2.51
CA GLY A 33 1.31 -41.98 2.31
C GLY A 33 2.75 -41.45 2.40
N LYS A 34 3.75 -42.31 2.15
CA LYS A 34 5.18 -41.98 2.31
C LYS A 34 5.62 -40.78 1.44
N ASN A 35 5.01 -40.60 0.26
CA ASN A 35 5.37 -39.57 -0.73
C ASN A 35 4.17 -38.73 -1.25
N VAL A 36 3.00 -38.80 -0.60
CA VAL A 36 1.80 -38.10 -1.08
C VAL A 36 1.34 -37.08 -0.05
N ALA A 37 1.43 -35.80 -0.42
CA ALA A 37 0.95 -34.66 0.37
C ALA A 37 -0.14 -33.91 -0.40
N GLU A 38 -1.23 -33.58 0.29
CA GLU A 38 -2.35 -32.84 -0.26
C GLU A 38 -2.37 -31.40 0.27
N TYR A 39 -2.51 -30.46 -0.67
CA TYR A 39 -2.64 -29.03 -0.46
C TYR A 39 -4.07 -28.57 -0.82
N ASN A 40 -4.52 -27.46 -0.26
CA ASN A 40 -5.85 -26.88 -0.52
C ASN A 40 -5.74 -25.39 -0.90
N GLU A 41 -6.85 -24.74 -1.19
CA GLU A 41 -6.87 -23.32 -1.63
C GLU A 41 -6.30 -22.35 -0.59
N ASN A 42 -6.42 -22.66 0.71
CA ASN A 42 -5.78 -21.84 1.76
C ASN A 42 -4.25 -21.81 1.60
N HIS A 43 -3.64 -22.88 1.07
CA HIS A 43 -2.21 -22.86 0.74
C HIS A 43 -1.93 -21.97 -0.46
N VAL A 44 -2.80 -21.94 -1.47
CA VAL A 44 -2.65 -21.07 -2.64
C VAL A 44 -2.71 -19.60 -2.21
N GLU A 45 -3.71 -19.24 -1.42
CA GLU A 45 -3.87 -17.86 -0.92
C GLU A 45 -2.67 -17.45 -0.06
N GLN A 46 -2.24 -18.31 0.88
CA GLN A 46 -1.12 -17.99 1.75
C GLN A 46 0.22 -17.94 1.00
N ILE A 47 0.42 -18.79 -0.01
CA ILE A 47 1.61 -18.70 -0.88
C ILE A 47 1.59 -17.42 -1.70
N ARG A 48 0.43 -16.99 -2.23
CA ARG A 48 0.32 -15.71 -2.96
C ARG A 48 0.63 -14.53 -2.06
N ILE A 49 0.18 -14.57 -0.80
CA ILE A 49 0.53 -13.55 0.21
C ILE A 49 2.03 -13.57 0.49
N ILE A 50 2.63 -14.72 0.80
CA ILE A 50 4.08 -14.83 1.06
C ILE A 50 4.89 -14.39 -0.16
N LYS A 51 4.47 -14.81 -1.36
CA LYS A 51 5.09 -14.42 -2.63
C LYS A 51 5.00 -12.93 -2.85
N ALA A 52 3.84 -12.31 -2.63
CA ALA A 52 3.72 -10.85 -2.68
C ALA A 52 4.65 -10.20 -1.65
N LEU A 53 4.63 -10.65 -0.39
CA LEU A 53 5.51 -10.19 0.71
C LEU A 53 7.01 -10.36 0.41
N ARG A 54 7.42 -11.32 -0.40
CA ARG A 54 8.82 -11.55 -0.75
C ARG A 54 9.21 -10.86 -2.06
N ASP A 55 8.40 -10.97 -3.09
CA ASP A 55 8.73 -10.51 -4.44
C ASP A 55 8.41 -9.01 -4.63
N ASN A 56 7.39 -8.50 -3.91
CA ASN A 56 7.03 -7.08 -3.97
C ASN A 56 7.55 -6.28 -2.77
N TYR A 57 7.78 -6.92 -1.62
CA TYR A 57 8.20 -6.26 -0.37
C TYR A 57 9.57 -6.74 0.16
N PHE A 58 10.29 -7.61 -0.57
CA PHE A 58 11.64 -8.13 -0.27
C PHE A 58 11.86 -8.61 1.17
N LEU A 59 10.78 -8.99 1.86
CA LEU A 59 10.86 -9.26 3.28
C LEU A 59 11.62 -10.58 3.51
N PRO A 60 12.62 -10.58 4.41
CA PRO A 60 13.27 -11.81 4.80
C PRO A 60 12.24 -12.72 5.47
N VAL A 61 12.31 -14.00 5.14
CA VAL A 61 11.33 -15.01 5.53
C VAL A 61 11.01 -15.03 7.05
N PRO A 62 11.96 -14.79 7.97
CA PRO A 62 11.67 -14.65 9.40
C PRO A 62 10.70 -13.52 9.75
N LEU A 63 10.78 -12.38 9.04
CA LEU A 63 9.91 -11.23 9.28
C LEU A 63 8.50 -11.48 8.72
N ILE A 64 8.40 -12.11 7.53
CA ILE A 64 7.12 -12.57 6.98
C ILE A 64 6.41 -13.49 7.97
N LYS A 65 7.15 -14.41 8.59
CA LYS A 65 6.61 -15.33 9.60
C LYS A 65 6.08 -14.60 10.83
N LYS A 66 6.77 -13.57 11.32
CA LYS A 66 6.32 -12.74 12.45
C LYS A 66 4.98 -12.07 12.14
N LEU A 67 4.90 -11.41 10.97
CA LEU A 67 3.68 -10.74 10.50
C LEU A 67 2.50 -11.71 10.33
N LEU A 68 2.73 -12.89 9.74
CA LEU A 68 1.69 -13.90 9.55
C LEU A 68 1.22 -14.52 10.88
N ASN A 69 2.06 -14.55 11.90
CA ASN A 69 1.67 -15.03 13.23
C ASN A 69 0.87 -13.98 14.00
N GLU A 70 1.21 -12.69 13.86
CA GLU A 70 0.43 -11.58 14.41
C GLU A 70 -0.97 -11.53 13.76
N LYS A 71 -1.09 -11.82 12.45
CA LYS A 71 -2.37 -11.96 11.74
C LYS A 71 -3.33 -12.98 12.36
N LYS A 72 -2.84 -14.01 13.07
CA LYS A 72 -3.70 -15.00 13.73
C LYS A 72 -4.46 -14.41 14.93
N LYS A 73 -3.96 -13.31 15.50
CA LYS A 73 -4.58 -12.58 16.62
C LYS A 73 -5.59 -11.51 16.15
N LEU A 74 -5.66 -11.24 14.86
CA LEU A 74 -6.54 -10.22 14.28
C LEU A 74 -7.97 -10.72 14.09
N THR A 75 -8.92 -9.84 14.36
CA THR A 75 -10.34 -9.99 14.07
C THR A 75 -10.61 -10.08 12.55
N PRO A 76 -11.76 -10.61 12.10
CA PRO A 76 -12.13 -10.67 10.68
C PRO A 76 -12.09 -9.31 9.96
N GLN A 77 -12.48 -8.23 10.65
CA GLN A 77 -12.43 -6.86 10.13
C GLN A 77 -10.98 -6.38 9.93
N GLU A 78 -10.11 -6.66 10.89
CA GLU A 78 -8.68 -6.33 10.82
C GLU A 78 -7.96 -7.16 9.74
N LYS A 79 -8.40 -8.39 9.46
CA LYS A 79 -7.89 -9.21 8.35
C LYS A 79 -8.28 -8.66 6.98
N LEU A 80 -9.47 -8.08 6.85
CA LEU A 80 -9.93 -7.40 5.63
C LEU A 80 -9.16 -6.09 5.42
N ASN A 81 -8.98 -5.30 6.48
CA ASN A 81 -8.18 -4.08 6.46
C ASN A 81 -6.72 -4.37 6.09
N PHE A 82 -6.11 -5.41 6.68
CA PHE A 82 -4.75 -5.85 6.35
C PHE A 82 -4.62 -6.33 4.89
N ARG A 83 -5.66 -6.95 4.31
CA ARG A 83 -5.67 -7.37 2.90
C ARG A 83 -5.72 -6.16 1.96
N ASN A 84 -6.45 -5.12 2.32
CA ASN A 84 -6.56 -3.88 1.55
C ASN A 84 -5.28 -3.02 1.66
N LEU A 85 -4.66 -2.98 2.85
CA LEU A 85 -3.37 -2.31 3.10
C LEU A 85 -2.20 -3.02 2.42
N SER A 86 -2.10 -4.35 2.57
CA SER A 86 -0.98 -5.14 2.06
C SER A 86 -1.02 -5.41 0.56
N LEU A 87 -1.99 -4.86 -0.17
CA LEU A 87 -2.02 -4.91 -1.63
C LEU A 87 -1.74 -3.54 -2.26
N ASN A 88 -1.92 -2.43 -1.53
CA ASN A 88 -1.92 -1.10 -2.14
C ASN A 88 -0.95 -0.08 -1.53
N PHE A 89 -0.49 -0.21 -0.27
CA PHE A 89 0.38 0.82 0.34
C PHE A 89 1.25 0.24 1.47
N LYS A 90 2.58 0.37 1.42
CA LYS A 90 3.43 0.15 2.61
C LYS A 90 4.55 1.21 2.78
N PRO A 91 4.74 1.71 4.02
CA PRO A 91 5.80 2.67 4.38
C PRO A 91 7.24 2.18 4.16
N MET A 92 7.50 0.87 4.24
CA MET A 92 8.87 0.32 4.21
C MET A 92 9.48 0.16 2.82
N ASP A 93 8.70 0.30 1.75
CA ASP A 93 9.24 0.29 0.39
C ASP A 93 10.13 1.52 0.13
N ARG A 94 9.91 2.63 0.86
CA ARG A 94 10.68 3.88 0.78
C ARG A 94 12.18 3.73 1.09
N LEU A 95 12.56 2.75 1.90
CA LEU A 95 13.95 2.54 2.35
C LEU A 95 14.87 1.94 1.28
N PHE A 96 14.31 1.29 0.25
CA PHE A 96 15.08 0.65 -0.84
C PHE A 96 14.48 0.84 -2.24
N ALA A 97 13.32 1.47 -2.36
CA ALA A 97 12.69 1.68 -3.66
C ALA A 97 13.44 2.72 -4.48
N THR A 98 13.93 2.27 -5.63
CA THR A 98 14.32 3.17 -6.70
C THR A 98 13.05 3.60 -7.42
N GLY A 99 12.90 4.91 -7.60
CA GLY A 99 11.87 5.50 -8.44
C GLY A 99 11.99 5.05 -9.90
N ILE A 100 11.02 5.43 -10.71
CA ILE A 100 10.91 4.99 -12.10
C ILE A 100 11.39 6.09 -13.04
N TYR A 101 12.25 5.73 -13.99
CA TYR A 101 12.61 6.59 -15.11
C TYR A 101 11.58 6.50 -16.23
N GLY A 102 11.11 7.66 -16.67
CA GLY A 102 10.29 7.83 -17.86
C GLY A 102 8.79 7.75 -17.59
N ARG A 103 8.07 8.71 -18.19
CA ARG A 103 6.60 8.76 -18.23
C ARG A 103 5.95 7.48 -18.76
N LYS A 104 6.56 6.86 -19.77
CA LYS A 104 6.07 5.62 -20.36
C LYS A 104 6.09 4.48 -19.35
N THR A 105 7.22 4.29 -18.68
CA THR A 105 7.42 3.24 -17.68
C THR A 105 6.48 3.43 -16.48
N LEU A 106 6.29 4.66 -16.01
CA LEU A 106 5.33 4.97 -14.94
C LEU A 106 3.91 4.55 -15.33
N ARG A 107 3.49 4.85 -16.56
CA ARG A 107 2.16 4.47 -17.06
C ARG A 107 1.98 2.96 -17.16
N GLU A 108 2.99 2.24 -17.65
CA GLU A 108 2.96 0.78 -17.72
C GLU A 108 2.89 0.15 -16.32
N ALA A 109 3.65 0.69 -15.36
CA ALA A 109 3.69 0.20 -13.98
C ALA A 109 2.41 0.48 -13.18
N THR A 110 1.68 1.55 -13.52
CA THR A 110 0.45 1.97 -12.82
C THR A 110 -0.82 1.51 -13.54
N GLY A 111 -0.73 1.16 -14.83
CA GLY A 111 -1.89 0.91 -15.69
C GLY A 111 -2.63 2.19 -16.10
N MET A 112 -2.07 3.39 -15.84
CA MET A 112 -2.78 4.65 -16.05
C MET A 112 -2.79 5.10 -17.52
N GLY A 113 -3.92 5.67 -17.94
CA GLY A 113 -4.08 6.28 -19.27
C GLY A 113 -3.21 7.53 -19.48
N PRO A 114 -2.90 7.92 -20.73
CA PRO A 114 -2.04 9.07 -21.03
C PRO A 114 -2.57 10.40 -20.48
N LYS A 115 -3.90 10.60 -20.56
CA LYS A 115 -4.56 11.81 -20.07
C LYS A 115 -4.44 11.94 -18.55
N TRP A 116 -4.44 10.82 -17.83
CA TRP A 116 -4.35 10.79 -16.38
C TRP A 116 -2.96 11.17 -15.87
N LEU A 117 -1.90 10.74 -16.55
CA LEU A 117 -0.53 11.11 -16.16
C LEU A 117 -0.36 12.63 -16.07
N LYS A 118 -0.69 13.33 -17.16
CA LYS A 118 -0.61 14.79 -17.21
C LYS A 118 -1.49 15.43 -16.15
N LYS A 119 -2.71 14.91 -15.96
CA LYS A 119 -3.64 15.40 -14.93
C LYS A 119 -3.02 15.28 -13.53
N LEU A 120 -2.41 14.15 -13.18
CA LEU A 120 -1.78 13.97 -11.86
C LEU A 120 -0.53 14.86 -11.67
N GLU A 121 0.26 15.07 -12.73
CA GLU A 121 1.38 16.02 -12.73
C GLU A 121 0.89 17.47 -12.53
N ASP A 122 -0.11 17.91 -13.31
CA ASP A 122 -0.67 19.27 -13.24
C ASP A 122 -1.30 19.56 -11.85
N LEU A 123 -1.80 18.53 -11.18
CA LEU A 123 -2.34 18.62 -9.82
C LEU A 123 -1.26 18.55 -8.73
N GLY A 124 -0.01 18.21 -9.08
CA GLY A 124 1.08 17.99 -8.14
C GLY A 124 0.91 16.75 -7.27
N ILE A 125 0.00 15.84 -7.61
CA ILE A 125 -0.19 14.57 -6.88
C ILE A 125 1.02 13.67 -7.08
N ILE A 126 1.59 13.74 -8.28
CA ILE A 126 2.89 13.18 -8.59
C ILE A 126 3.76 14.27 -9.19
N SER A 127 5.07 14.15 -9.00
CA SER A 127 6.07 15.02 -9.62
C SER A 127 7.26 14.21 -10.12
N SER A 128 7.97 14.72 -11.11
CA SER A 128 9.23 14.13 -11.56
C SER A 128 10.38 15.07 -11.33
N GLU A 129 11.51 14.52 -10.91
CA GLU A 129 12.81 15.19 -10.97
C GLU A 129 13.52 14.85 -12.27
N GLU A 130 14.30 15.77 -12.81
CA GLU A 130 15.16 15.44 -13.95
C GLU A 130 16.43 14.75 -13.44
N ARG A 131 16.60 13.47 -13.80
CA ARG A 131 17.79 12.68 -13.47
C ARG A 131 18.31 11.99 -14.72
N LYS A 132 19.60 12.17 -15.02
CA LYS A 132 20.25 11.60 -16.22
C LYS A 132 19.50 11.95 -17.53
N GLY A 133 18.97 13.17 -17.63
CA GLY A 133 18.22 13.66 -18.81
C GLY A 133 16.86 13.00 -19.02
N GLN A 134 16.31 12.35 -18.00
CA GLN A 134 14.98 11.73 -18.04
C GLN A 134 14.18 12.10 -16.80
N PRO A 135 12.83 12.17 -16.91
CA PRO A 135 11.98 12.35 -15.74
C PRO A 135 12.07 11.10 -14.86
N TYR A 136 12.39 11.30 -13.59
CA TYR A 136 12.44 10.29 -12.56
C TYR A 136 11.31 10.57 -11.55
N TYR A 137 10.42 9.60 -11.39
CA TYR A 137 9.34 9.64 -10.42
C TYR A 137 9.78 8.88 -9.19
N SER A 138 9.63 9.47 -8.01
CA SER A 138 9.92 8.81 -6.76
C SER A 138 9.02 7.59 -6.55
N PHE A 139 9.36 6.76 -5.56
CA PHE A 139 8.50 5.67 -5.19
C PHE A 139 7.12 6.15 -4.70
N ASP A 140 7.08 7.27 -3.96
CA ASP A 140 5.84 7.86 -3.45
C ASP A 140 4.93 8.34 -4.59
N ASP A 141 5.51 8.83 -5.69
CA ASP A 141 4.78 9.18 -6.91
C ASP A 141 4.13 7.93 -7.55
N VAL A 142 4.87 6.83 -7.63
CA VAL A 142 4.36 5.57 -8.20
C VAL A 142 3.20 5.03 -7.36
N ILE A 143 3.33 5.05 -6.04
CA ILE A 143 2.28 4.59 -5.12
C ILE A 143 1.04 5.49 -5.20
N SER A 144 1.24 6.81 -5.21
CA SER A 144 0.14 7.78 -5.36
C SER A 144 -0.58 7.64 -6.70
N ALA A 145 0.15 7.36 -7.78
CA ALA A 145 -0.48 7.09 -9.08
C ALA A 145 -1.29 5.78 -9.07
N LYS A 146 -0.75 4.69 -8.48
CA LYS A 146 -1.48 3.41 -8.35
C LYS A 146 -2.74 3.56 -7.50
N ALA A 147 -2.66 4.33 -6.41
CA ALA A 147 -3.78 4.66 -5.55
C ALA A 147 -4.96 5.21 -6.35
N ILE A 148 -4.70 6.25 -7.14
CA ILE A 148 -5.74 6.93 -7.89
C ILE A 148 -6.33 6.02 -8.95
N VAL A 149 -5.50 5.26 -9.69
CA VAL A 149 -6.02 4.29 -10.66
C VAL A 149 -6.94 3.28 -9.97
N ALA A 150 -6.52 2.70 -8.84
CA ALA A 150 -7.35 1.75 -8.10
C ALA A 150 -8.66 2.38 -7.60
N MET A 151 -8.60 3.62 -7.10
CA MET A 151 -9.79 4.37 -6.68
C MET A 151 -10.75 4.59 -7.85
N THR A 152 -10.27 4.99 -9.02
CA THR A 152 -11.13 5.16 -10.20
C THR A 152 -11.77 3.85 -10.68
N GLU A 153 -11.12 2.70 -10.51
CA GLU A 153 -11.73 1.41 -10.85
C GLU A 153 -12.76 0.93 -9.82
N ILE A 154 -12.56 1.27 -8.54
CA ILE A 154 -13.58 1.07 -7.50
C ILE A 154 -14.77 1.99 -7.76
N ASP A 155 -14.50 3.23 -8.13
CA ASP A 155 -15.50 4.25 -8.38
C ASP A 155 -16.48 3.87 -9.51
N LYS A 156 -15.97 3.27 -10.59
CA LYS A 156 -16.82 2.70 -11.66
C LYS A 156 -17.81 1.63 -11.19
N GLN A 157 -17.56 1.00 -10.04
CA GLN A 157 -18.46 0.01 -9.45
C GLN A 157 -19.53 0.65 -8.56
N LEU A 158 -19.33 1.91 -8.19
CA LEU A 158 -20.32 2.72 -7.49
C LEU A 158 -21.24 3.35 -8.56
N GLY A 159 -22.55 3.41 -8.28
CA GLY A 159 -23.52 3.99 -9.21
C GLY A 159 -23.20 5.46 -9.56
N PRO A 160 -23.79 6.02 -10.63
CA PRO A 160 -23.44 7.35 -11.12
C PRO A 160 -23.62 8.47 -10.08
N GLU A 161 -24.46 8.27 -9.08
CA GLU A 161 -24.70 9.21 -7.97
C GLU A 161 -23.58 9.25 -6.91
N VAL A 162 -22.65 8.29 -6.93
CA VAL A 162 -21.57 8.14 -5.93
C VAL A 162 -20.19 8.22 -6.59
N GLN A 163 -20.15 8.54 -7.90
CA GLN A 163 -18.90 8.69 -8.63
C GLN A 163 -18.06 9.83 -8.05
N PHE A 164 -16.79 9.55 -7.88
CA PHE A 164 -15.80 10.37 -7.22
C PHE A 164 -14.73 10.78 -8.23
N ASP A 165 -14.55 12.09 -8.48
CA ASP A 165 -13.40 12.56 -9.27
C ASP A 165 -12.20 12.73 -8.33
N PRO A 166 -11.06 12.06 -8.59
CA PRO A 166 -9.79 12.36 -7.92
C PRO A 166 -9.42 13.85 -7.82
N LEU A 167 -9.96 14.71 -8.69
CA LEU A 167 -9.84 16.16 -8.60
C LEU A 167 -10.47 16.77 -7.35
N ASP A 168 -11.48 16.15 -6.76
CA ASP A 168 -12.16 16.66 -5.57
C ASP A 168 -11.21 16.74 -4.36
N PHE A 169 -10.10 15.99 -4.40
CA PHE A 169 -9.05 16.08 -3.37
C PHE A 169 -8.07 17.23 -3.58
N LYS A 170 -8.06 17.93 -4.71
CA LYS A 170 -7.05 18.97 -4.96
C LYS A 170 -7.00 20.04 -3.86
N PRO A 171 -8.14 20.61 -3.39
CA PRO A 171 -8.10 21.59 -2.32
C PRO A 171 -7.49 21.03 -1.03
N ALA A 172 -7.79 19.77 -0.69
CA ALA A 172 -7.22 19.10 0.48
C ALA A 172 -5.72 18.85 0.34
N ILE A 173 -5.25 18.49 -0.86
CA ILE A 173 -3.83 18.28 -1.16
C ILE A 173 -3.06 19.60 -1.11
N ASP A 174 -3.62 20.68 -1.66
CA ASP A 174 -3.00 22.00 -1.63
C ASP A 174 -2.86 22.51 -0.19
N GLU A 175 -3.92 22.35 0.62
CA GLU A 175 -3.88 22.70 2.05
C GLU A 175 -2.86 21.85 2.81
N PHE A 176 -2.86 20.54 2.58
CA PHE A 176 -1.89 19.64 3.20
C PHE A 176 -0.45 20.03 2.83
N ARG A 177 -0.19 20.34 1.56
CA ARG A 177 1.12 20.81 1.09
C ARG A 177 1.51 22.09 1.81
N SER A 178 0.61 23.06 1.92
CA SER A 178 0.84 24.31 2.65
C SER A 178 1.24 24.06 4.11
N ILE A 179 0.55 23.15 4.80
CA ILE A 179 0.87 22.76 6.18
C ILE A 179 2.26 22.11 6.26
N ILE A 180 2.59 21.17 5.36
CA ILE A 180 3.89 20.49 5.38
C ILE A 180 5.02 21.46 5.03
N SER A 181 4.86 22.33 4.02
CA SER A 181 5.86 23.32 3.64
C SER A 181 6.21 24.27 4.79
N LYS A 182 5.21 24.76 5.53
CA LYS A 182 5.43 25.62 6.71
C LYS A 182 6.21 24.91 7.83
N HIS A 183 6.00 23.61 8.02
CA HIS A 183 6.77 22.84 9.00
C HIS A 183 8.19 22.58 8.52
N ALA A 184 8.37 22.23 7.24
CA ALA A 184 9.67 22.00 6.64
C ALA A 184 10.56 23.25 6.69
N GLU A 185 9.99 24.43 6.41
CA GLU A 185 10.68 25.73 6.50
C GLU A 185 11.22 25.97 7.91
N LYS A 186 10.38 25.84 8.95
CA LYS A 186 10.81 25.98 10.35
C LYS A 186 11.91 25.00 10.75
N ILE A 187 11.81 23.74 10.30
CA ILE A 187 12.85 22.75 10.55
C ILE A 187 14.14 23.18 9.87
N SER A 188 14.09 23.64 8.61
CA SER A 188 15.27 24.08 7.87
C SER A 188 15.93 25.34 8.47
N GLU A 189 15.15 26.26 9.03
CA GLU A 189 15.66 27.45 9.73
C GLU A 189 16.39 27.11 11.03
N SER A 190 16.06 25.97 11.65
CA SER A 190 16.72 25.48 12.87
C SER A 190 18.02 24.70 12.63
N TRP A 191 18.43 24.53 11.36
CA TRP A 191 19.66 23.80 11.05
C TRP A 191 20.88 24.69 11.27
N ASP A 192 21.76 24.29 12.19
CA ASP A 192 23.02 24.99 12.45
C ASP A 192 24.04 24.78 11.30
N GLU A 193 23.88 23.72 10.51
CA GLU A 193 24.77 23.35 9.39
C GLU A 193 23.97 23.05 8.11
N SER A 194 24.58 23.29 6.93
CA SER A 194 23.98 23.00 5.62
C SER A 194 24.97 22.27 4.70
N PRO A 195 24.71 21.00 4.31
CA PRO A 195 23.54 20.20 4.67
C PRO A 195 23.51 19.84 6.18
N PRO A 196 22.32 19.54 6.73
CA PRO A 196 22.19 19.17 8.14
C PRO A 196 22.93 17.85 8.44
N SER A 197 23.29 17.66 9.72
CA SER A 197 23.97 16.45 10.17
C SER A 197 23.12 15.18 9.96
N GLU A 198 23.79 14.03 9.90
CA GLU A 198 23.13 12.72 9.75
C GLU A 198 22.10 12.47 10.87
N GLU A 199 22.39 12.88 12.10
CA GLU A 199 21.50 12.76 13.26
C GLU A 199 20.21 13.60 13.09
N VAL A 200 20.33 14.81 12.54
CA VAL A 200 19.17 15.66 12.22
C VAL A 200 18.32 15.03 11.13
N LEU A 201 18.95 14.49 10.08
CA LEU A 201 18.25 13.80 9.00
C LEU A 201 17.54 12.53 9.49
N GLU A 202 18.16 11.75 10.38
CA GLU A 202 17.54 10.59 11.01
C GLU A 202 16.33 11.00 11.85
N THR A 203 16.46 12.05 12.66
CA THR A 203 15.37 12.59 13.48
C THR A 203 14.18 13.05 12.63
N VAL A 204 14.44 13.78 11.54
CA VAL A 204 13.42 14.20 10.58
C VAL A 204 12.75 12.98 9.92
N GLY A 205 13.53 11.95 9.61
CA GLY A 205 13.02 10.67 9.12
C GLY A 205 12.04 10.02 10.10
N VAL A 206 12.42 9.88 11.38
CA VAL A 206 11.57 9.32 12.43
C VAL A 206 10.29 10.14 12.61
N LEU A 207 10.40 11.47 12.66
CA LEU A 207 9.25 12.37 12.77
C LEU A 207 8.30 12.20 11.57
N THR A 208 8.84 12.08 10.36
CA THR A 208 8.04 11.86 9.14
C THR A 208 7.22 10.57 9.23
N GLU A 209 7.81 9.48 9.71
CA GLU A 209 7.09 8.21 9.88
C GLU A 209 6.01 8.30 10.99
N MET A 210 6.31 8.96 12.10
CA MET A 210 5.33 9.21 13.16
C MET A 210 4.13 10.03 12.67
N MET A 211 4.40 11.12 11.93
CA MET A 211 3.36 11.96 11.33
C MET A 211 2.53 11.19 10.30
N SER A 212 3.17 10.34 9.49
CA SER A 212 2.48 9.48 8.52
C SER A 212 1.48 8.53 9.22
N GLY A 213 1.90 7.89 10.31
CA GLY A 213 1.02 7.06 11.14
C GLY A 213 -0.12 7.86 11.77
N PHE A 214 0.16 9.07 12.27
CA PHE A 214 -0.86 9.97 12.82
C PHE A 214 -1.93 10.34 11.78
N PHE A 215 -1.54 10.78 10.58
CA PHE A 215 -2.48 11.11 9.51
C PHE A 215 -3.29 9.91 9.05
N TYR A 216 -2.64 8.74 8.92
CA TYR A 216 -3.30 7.49 8.59
C TYR A 216 -4.45 7.18 9.57
N HIS A 217 -4.17 7.19 10.88
CA HIS A 217 -5.17 6.89 11.90
C HIS A 217 -6.24 7.99 12.00
N THR A 218 -5.85 9.25 11.84
CA THR A 218 -6.77 10.39 11.86
C THR A 218 -7.78 10.33 10.72
N TYR A 219 -7.32 10.04 9.50
CA TYR A 219 -8.21 9.81 8.35
C TYR A 219 -9.23 8.71 8.63
N HIS A 220 -8.79 7.54 9.11
CA HIS A 220 -9.68 6.42 9.41
C HIS A 220 -10.69 6.74 10.51
N LYS A 221 -10.25 7.47 11.54
CA LYS A 221 -11.13 7.92 12.62
C LYS A 221 -12.23 8.84 12.07
N ILE A 222 -11.85 9.86 11.31
CA ILE A 222 -12.78 10.83 10.73
C ILE A 222 -13.78 10.13 9.81
N VAL A 223 -13.31 9.28 8.90
CA VAL A 223 -14.19 8.52 7.99
C VAL A 223 -15.20 7.67 8.77
N ARG A 224 -14.75 6.96 9.81
CA ARG A 224 -15.65 6.15 10.65
C ARG A 224 -16.70 7.01 11.35
N GLU A 225 -16.31 8.16 11.88
CA GLU A 225 -17.20 9.10 12.57
C GLU A 225 -18.23 9.70 11.61
N GLU A 226 -17.81 10.14 10.43
CA GLU A 226 -18.69 10.72 9.42
C GLU A 226 -19.68 9.69 8.85
N ILE A 227 -19.22 8.47 8.51
CA ILE A 227 -20.11 7.39 8.07
C ILE A 227 -21.14 7.06 9.15
N SER A 228 -20.70 6.93 10.41
CA SER A 228 -21.60 6.63 11.53
C SER A 228 -22.66 7.71 11.71
N ARG A 229 -22.27 8.99 11.57
CA ARG A 229 -23.20 10.13 11.64
C ARG A 229 -24.28 10.04 10.56
N HIS A 230 -23.88 9.82 9.31
CA HIS A 230 -24.80 9.76 8.17
C HIS A 230 -25.75 8.55 8.25
N LEU A 231 -25.27 7.40 8.78
CA LEU A 231 -26.14 6.23 9.03
C LEU A 231 -27.22 6.54 10.07
N ILE A 232 -26.86 7.18 11.19
CA ILE A 232 -27.81 7.57 12.23
C ILE A 232 -28.84 8.57 11.70
N GLU A 233 -28.42 9.54 10.90
CA GLU A 233 -29.32 10.54 10.30
C GLU A 233 -30.31 9.89 9.32
N LYS A 234 -29.85 8.96 8.49
CA LYS A 234 -30.69 8.20 7.55
C LYS A 234 -31.68 7.29 8.28
N GLU A 235 -31.29 6.65 9.38
CA GLU A 235 -32.22 5.88 10.21
C GLU A 235 -33.29 6.76 10.85
N LYS A 236 -32.94 7.98 11.29
CA LYS A 236 -33.88 8.95 11.83
C LYS A 236 -34.86 9.48 10.78
N SER A 237 -34.42 9.67 9.53
CA SER A 237 -35.31 10.12 8.45
C SER A 237 -36.31 9.04 8.04
N ILE A 238 -35.88 7.77 7.99
CA ILE A 238 -36.75 6.63 7.67
C ILE A 238 -37.80 6.39 8.76
N LYS A 239 -37.48 6.61 10.04
CA LYS A 239 -38.44 6.44 11.15
C LYS A 239 -39.46 7.58 11.28
N LYS A 240 -39.29 8.68 10.55
CA LYS A 240 -40.16 9.87 10.60
C LYS A 240 -41.09 10.02 9.38
N GLY A 241 -40.89 9.24 8.32
CA GLY A 241 -41.77 9.19 7.14
C GLY A 241 -42.59 7.92 7.14
#